data_AF-A0A3R7VRL7-F1
#
_entry.id   AF-A0A3R7VRL7-F1
#
_cell.length_a   1.000
_cell.length_b   1.000
_cell.length_c   1.000
_cell.angle_alpha   90.00
_cell.angle_beta   90.00
_cell.angle_gamma   90.00
#
_symmetry.space_group_name_H-M   'P 1'
#
loop_
_entity.id
_entity.type
_entity.pdbx_description
1 polymer ?
#
loop_
_entity_poly.entity_id
_entity_poly.type
_entity_poly.pdbx_seq_one_letter_code
_entity_poly.pdbx_strand_id
1 'polypeptide(L)'
;MDNPCHRDRITNLKRIEGQIRGIIAMIEDKRYCVDILDQLKAAKNSISLVEGDILAKHMSACVRESLVDLEKSDEKIDELIQLLKR
;
A
#
# COMPACT_ATOMS: atom_id res chain seq x y z
N MET A 1 -17.01 -13.09 -6.16
CA MET A 1 -16.16 -11.96 -5.72
C MET A 1 -15.41 -12.43 -4.50
N ASP A 2 -14.18 -12.90 -4.66
CA ASP A 2 -13.34 -13.23 -3.51
C ASP A 2 -12.18 -12.25 -3.50
N ASN A 3 -12.26 -11.25 -2.62
CA ASN A 3 -11.19 -10.28 -2.45
C ASN A 3 -9.95 -11.01 -1.95
N PRO A 4 -8.77 -10.86 -2.59
CA PRO A 4 -7.58 -11.57 -2.16
C PRO A 4 -7.24 -11.24 -0.70
N CYS A 5 -6.89 -12.25 0.09
CA CYS A 5 -6.48 -12.05 1.47
C CYS A 5 -5.11 -11.35 1.55
N HIS A 6 -4.95 -10.31 2.38
CA HIS A 6 -3.69 -9.56 2.53
C HIS A 6 -3.09 -9.63 3.95
N ARG A 7 -3.43 -10.64 4.75
CA ARG A 7 -2.97 -10.76 6.15
C ARG A 7 -1.44 -10.74 6.29
N ASP A 8 -0.72 -11.19 5.28
CA ASP A 8 0.74 -11.19 5.23
C ASP A 8 1.35 -9.77 5.24
N ARG A 9 0.58 -8.74 4.86
CA ARG A 9 1.00 -7.34 4.93
C ARG A 9 0.86 -6.72 6.34
N ILE A 10 0.15 -7.36 7.27
CA ILE A 10 -0.07 -6.84 8.63
C ILE A 10 1.27 -6.60 9.35
N THR A 11 2.25 -7.49 9.19
CA THR A 11 3.57 -7.33 9.80
C THR A 11 4.27 -6.06 9.32
N ASN A 12 4.15 -5.73 8.03
CA ASN A 12 4.72 -4.51 7.46
C ASN A 12 4.01 -3.27 8.01
N LEU A 13 2.68 -3.32 8.12
CA LEU A 13 1.89 -2.24 8.71
C LEU A 13 2.23 -1.99 10.18
N LYS A 14 2.44 -3.05 10.98
CA LYS A 14 2.92 -2.93 12.37
C LYS A 14 4.31 -2.29 12.46
N ARG A 15 5.20 -2.58 11.50
CA ARG A 15 6.51 -1.92 11.42
C ARG A 15 6.36 -0.44 11.09
N ILE A 16 5.50 -0.09 10.13
CA ILE A 16 5.20 1.30 9.76
C ILE A 16 4.60 2.04 10.96
N GLU A 17 3.67 1.43 11.69
CA GLU A 17 3.12 2.00 12.94
C GLU A 17 4.22 2.35 13.94
N GLY A 18 5.21 1.46 14.12
CA GLY A 18 6.39 1.72 14.93
C GLY A 18 7.24 2.89 14.42
N GLN A 19 7.42 3.02 13.09
CA GLN A 19 8.12 4.15 12.49
C GLN A 19 7.38 5.47 12.74
N ILE A 20 6.05 5.50 12.59
CA ILE A 20 5.23 6.69 12.87
C ILE A 20 5.33 7.10 14.33
N ARG A 21 5.24 6.14 15.27
CA ARG A 21 5.46 6.44 16.70
C ARG A 21 6.86 7.02 16.96
N GLY A 22 7.89 6.48 16.31
CA GLY A 22 9.25 7.01 16.38
C GLY A 22 9.32 8.46 15.90
N ILE A 23 8.71 8.78 14.76
CA ILE A 23 8.69 10.15 14.20
C ILE A 23 7.98 11.11 15.16
N ILE A 24 6.87 10.70 15.77
CA ILE A 24 6.16 11.52 16.77
C ILE A 24 7.09 11.86 17.94
N ALA A 25 7.78 10.87 18.50
CA ALA A 25 8.75 11.09 19.58
C ALA A 25 9.89 12.04 19.15
N MET A 26 10.40 11.90 17.91
CA MET A 26 11.44 12.82 17.39
C MET A 26 10.96 14.28 17.34
N ILE A 27 9.68 14.51 17.03
CA ILE A 27 9.08 15.85 17.00
C ILE A 27 8.93 16.39 18.44
N GLU A 28 8.43 15.57 19.36
CA GLU A 28 8.29 15.92 20.78
C GLU A 28 9.64 16.29 21.41
N ASP A 29 10.69 15.53 21.06
CA ASP A 29 12.07 15.74 21.47
C ASP A 29 12.78 16.90 20.74
N LYS A 30 12.08 17.58 19.81
CA LYS A 30 12.62 18.68 18.98
C LYS A 30 13.92 18.31 18.26
N ARG A 31 13.98 17.08 17.73
CA ARG A 31 15.14 16.60 16.95
C ARG A 31 15.34 17.40 15.67
N TYR A 32 16.54 17.27 15.10
CA TYR A 32 16.93 17.95 13.89
C TYR A 32 15.97 17.65 12.72
N CYS A 33 15.55 18.70 12.02
CA CYS A 33 14.50 18.61 11.01
C CYS A 33 14.85 17.63 9.88
N VAL A 34 16.13 17.55 9.47
CA VAL A 34 16.55 16.64 8.39
C VAL A 34 16.37 15.18 8.81
N ASP A 35 16.70 14.83 10.05
CA ASP A 35 16.49 13.47 10.57
C ASP A 35 15.01 13.08 10.53
N ILE A 36 14.12 14.00 10.94
CA ILE A 36 12.67 13.80 10.92
C ILE A 36 12.19 13.60 9.47
N LEU A 37 12.66 14.44 8.55
CA LEU A 37 12.32 14.34 7.13
C LEU A 37 12.79 13.02 6.52
N ASP A 38 13.96 12.51 6.91
CA ASP A 38 14.46 11.24 6.41
C ASP A 38 13.67 10.05 6.96
N GLN A 39 13.25 10.10 8.24
CA GLN A 39 12.34 9.08 8.78
C GLN A 39 10.95 9.12 8.12
N LEU A 40 10.41 10.31 7.85
CA LEU A 40 9.16 10.46 7.10
C LEU A 40 9.24 9.86 5.69
N LYS A 41 10.36 10.09 4.97
CA LYS A 41 10.60 9.46 3.65
C LYS A 41 10.66 7.93 3.78
N ALA A 42 11.32 7.41 4.81
CA ALA A 42 11.41 5.97 5.04
C ALA A 42 10.03 5.33 5.33
N ALA A 43 9.19 6.01 6.11
CA ALA A 43 7.81 5.59 6.36
C ALA A 43 6.98 5.64 5.08
N LYS A 44 7.05 6.73 4.31
CA LYS A 44 6.36 6.87 3.01
C LYS A 44 6.73 5.74 2.06
N ASN A 45 8.02 5.45 1.89
CA ASN A 45 8.48 4.37 1.02
C ASN A 45 7.94 3.00 1.48
N SER A 46 7.90 2.77 2.79
CA SER A 46 7.34 1.53 3.34
C SER A 46 5.84 1.38 3.08
N ILE A 47 5.09 2.48 3.13
CA ILE A 47 3.67 2.52 2.78
C ILE A 47 3.48 2.20 1.29
N SER A 48 4.23 2.86 0.41
CA SER A 48 4.15 2.63 -1.04
C SER A 48 4.48 1.19 -1.44
N LEU A 49 5.38 0.51 -0.72
CA LEU A 49 5.65 -0.92 -0.94
C LEU A 49 4.44 -1.79 -0.58
N VAL A 50 3.80 -1.54 0.56
CA VAL A 50 2.61 -2.29 0.98
C VAL A 50 1.44 -2.05 0.01
N GLU A 51 1.24 -0.80 -0.41
CA GLU A 51 0.26 -0.41 -1.41
C GLU A 51 0.49 -1.15 -2.73
N GLY A 52 1.72 -1.13 -3.25
CA GLY A 52 2.08 -1.84 -4.48
C GLY A 52 1.87 -3.35 -4.40
N ASP A 53 2.20 -3.97 -3.27
CA ASP A 53 1.97 -5.41 -3.04
C ASP A 53 0.47 -5.76 -3.05
N ILE A 54 -0.36 -4.94 -2.40
CA ILE A 54 -1.82 -5.13 -2.37
C ILE A 54 -2.38 -4.99 -3.79
N LEU A 55 -1.97 -3.95 -4.51
CA LEU A 55 -2.38 -3.71 -5.88
C LEU A 55 -1.98 -4.86 -6.80
N ALA A 56 -0.72 -5.31 -6.75
CA ALA A 56 -0.24 -6.41 -7.58
C ALA A 56 -1.02 -7.71 -7.34
N LYS A 57 -1.37 -7.99 -6.08
CA LYS A 57 -2.19 -9.16 -5.72
C LYS A 57 -3.62 -9.03 -6.21
N HIS A 58 -4.21 -7.83 -6.11
CA HIS A 58 -5.53 -7.54 -6.68
C HIS A 58 -5.53 -7.70 -8.21
N MET A 59 -4.55 -7.12 -8.91
CA MET A 59 -4.39 -7.26 -10.36
C MET A 59 -4.29 -8.73 -10.78
N SER A 60 -3.47 -9.52 -10.09
CA SER A 60 -3.29 -10.95 -10.39
C SER A 60 -4.58 -11.75 -10.24
N ALA A 61 -5.41 -11.41 -9.25
CA ALA A 61 -6.71 -12.04 -9.03
C ALA A 61 -7.74 -11.60 -10.08
N CYS A 62 -7.83 -10.30 -10.36
CA CYS A 62 -8.74 -9.73 -11.35
C CYS A 62 -8.46 -10.26 -12.76
N VAL A 63 -7.19 -10.25 -13.21
CA VAL A 63 -6.80 -10.79 -14.53
C VAL A 63 -7.11 -12.27 -14.65
N ARG A 64 -6.87 -13.07 -13.59
CA ARG A 64 -7.21 -14.50 -13.59
C ARG A 64 -8.71 -14.74 -13.76
N GLU A 65 -9.56 -13.93 -13.12
CA GLU A 65 -11.01 -14.02 -13.29
C GLU A 65 -11.48 -13.51 -14.66
N SER A 66 -10.88 -12.45 -15.20
CA SER A 66 -11.26 -11.86 -16.49
C SER A 66 -10.95 -12.76 -17.70
N LEU A 67 -9.94 -13.63 -17.61
CA LEU A 67 -9.68 -14.64 -18.65
C LEU A 67 -10.80 -15.71 -18.74
N VAL A 68 -11.67 -15.78 -17.74
CA VAL A 68 -12.81 -16.71 -17.69
C VAL A 68 -14.09 -16.06 -18.26
N ASP A 69 -14.18 -14.73 -18.27
CA ASP A 69 -15.38 -13.98 -18.69
C ASP A 69 -15.01 -12.59 -19.25
N LEU A 70 -14.99 -12.46 -20.59
CA LEU A 70 -14.47 -11.29 -21.30
C LEU A 70 -15.31 -10.02 -21.11
N GLU A 71 -16.64 -10.13 -20.93
CA GLU A 71 -17.50 -8.95 -20.73
C GLU A 71 -17.28 -8.30 -19.35
N LYS A 72 -16.92 -9.08 -18.33
CA LYS A 72 -16.55 -8.55 -16.99
C LYS A 72 -15.14 -7.97 -16.94
N SER A 73 -14.36 -8.09 -18.02
CA SER A 73 -12.97 -7.68 -18.04
C SER A 73 -12.81 -6.16 -18.11
N ASP A 74 -13.62 -5.48 -18.92
CA ASP A 74 -13.50 -4.02 -19.13
C ASP A 74 -13.88 -3.22 -17.87
N GLU A 75 -14.96 -3.60 -17.17
CA GLU A 75 -15.36 -2.96 -15.92
C GLU A 75 -14.26 -3.06 -14.83
N LYS A 76 -13.61 -4.23 -14.74
CA LYS A 76 -12.51 -4.46 -13.78
C LYS A 76 -11.25 -3.69 -14.12
N ILE A 77 -10.95 -3.53 -15.41
CA ILE A 77 -9.81 -2.72 -15.87
C ILE A 77 -10.06 -1.25 -15.55
N ASP A 78 -11.28 -0.74 -15.75
CA ASP A 78 -11.63 0.65 -15.44
C ASP A 78 -11.56 0.96 -13.94
N GLU A 79 -12.02 0.04 -13.07
CA GLU A 79 -11.85 0.15 -11.61
C GLU A 79 -10.36 0.27 -11.23
N LEU A 80 -9.51 -0.53 -11.86
CA LEU A 80 -8.07 -0.53 -11.69
C LEU A 80 -7.42 0.79 -12.14
N ILE A 81 -7.84 1.33 -13.28
CA ILE A 81 -7.38 2.63 -13.78
C ILE A 81 -7.78 3.75 -12.82
N GLN A 82 -8.96 3.68 -12.19
CA GLN A 82 -9.37 4.67 -11.19
C GLN A 82 -8.55 4.61 -9.91
N LEU A 83 -8.17 3.41 -9.44
CA LEU A 83 -7.32 3.24 -8.26
C LEU A 83 -5.92 3.83 -8.47
N LEU A 84 -5.34 3.66 -9.66
CA LEU A 84 -4.02 4.20 -10.01
C LEU A 84 -3.98 5.72 -10.20
N LYS A 85 -5.13 6.37 -10.41
CA LYS A 85 -5.25 7.82 -10.62
C LYS A 85 -5.40 8.62 -9.32
N ARG A 86 -5.57 7.95 -8.18
CA ARG A 86 -5.67 8.59 -6.86
C ARG A 86 -4.30 8.82 -6.23
#